data_AF-A0AAJ4AM15-F1
#
_entry.id   AF-A0AAJ4AM15-F1
#
_cell.length_a   1.000
_cell.length_b   1.000
_cell.length_c   1.000
_cell.angle_alpha   90.00
_cell.angle_beta   90.00
_cell.angle_gamma   90.00
#
_symmetry.space_group_name_H-M   'P 1'
#
loop_
_entity.id
_entity.type
_entity.pdbx_description
1 polymer ?
#
loop_
_entity_poly.entity_id
_entity_poly.type
_entity_poly.pdbx_seq_one_letter_code
_entity_poly.pdbx_strand_id
1 'polypeptide(L)'
;MKYHEMTKNYIFREFECGLSIEDTAKLCFKSVRTVKQWDRGDTIPRECKRLMRLATGRELSSGKSWEGFQMKHDKLELPNGRLLTAQEILLGAALAEIQSELELMTTSKLLQFARVLAKIYQKGK
;
A
#
# COMPACT_ATOMS: atom_id res chain seq x y z
N MET A 1 2.12 4.03 38.47
CA MET A 1 1.96 3.70 37.03
C MET A 1 1.14 2.42 36.93
N LYS A 2 -0.09 2.47 36.39
CA LYS A 2 -0.90 1.25 36.20
C LYS A 2 -0.31 0.51 35.00
N TYR A 3 0.45 -0.55 35.27
CA TYR A 3 0.85 -1.53 34.27
C TYR A 3 -0.43 -2.06 33.61
N HIS A 4 -0.80 -1.51 32.45
CA HIS A 4 -1.74 -2.20 31.58
C HIS A 4 -1.00 -3.46 31.17
N GLU A 5 -1.58 -4.62 31.46
CA GLU A 5 -1.13 -5.87 30.84
C GLU A 5 -1.17 -5.62 29.33
N MET A 6 0.01 -5.48 28.72
CA MET A 6 0.19 -5.22 27.29
C MET A 6 -0.20 -6.48 26.54
N THR A 7 -1.50 -6.77 26.49
CA THR A 7 -2.02 -7.91 25.77
C THR A 7 -1.82 -7.69 24.27
N LYS A 8 -1.67 -8.78 23.54
CA LYS A 8 -1.53 -8.74 22.07
C LYS A 8 -2.68 -7.98 21.40
N ASN A 9 -3.86 -7.99 22.01
CA ASN A 9 -5.05 -7.30 21.51
C ASN A 9 -4.98 -5.78 21.74
N TYR A 10 -4.52 -5.34 22.91
CA TYR A 10 -4.28 -3.93 23.15
C TYR A 10 -3.23 -3.37 22.18
N ILE A 11 -2.13 -4.11 21.98
CA ILE A 11 -1.10 -3.77 20.99
C ILE A 11 -1.71 -3.71 19.58
N PHE A 12 -2.51 -4.70 19.22
CA PHE A 12 -3.17 -4.78 17.92
C PHE A 12 -4.12 -3.59 17.66
N ARG A 13 -4.92 -3.18 18.64
CA ARG A 13 -5.90 -2.10 18.47
C ARG A 13 -5.22 -0.72 18.46
N GLU A 14 -4.39 -0.45 19.45
CA GLU A 14 -3.83 0.88 19.71
C GLU A 14 -2.59 1.17 18.86
N PHE A 15 -1.62 0.25 18.83
CA PHE A 15 -0.34 0.50 18.15
C PHE A 15 -0.34 0.03 16.71
N GLU A 16 -1.02 -1.07 16.44
CA GLU A 16 -1.17 -1.55 15.09
C GLU A 16 -2.28 -0.78 14.37
N CYS A 17 -3.54 -0.94 14.77
CA CYS A 17 -4.66 -0.30 14.07
C CYS A 17 -4.79 1.20 14.36
N GLY A 18 -4.21 1.75 15.43
CA GLY A 18 -4.37 3.18 15.75
C GLY A 18 -5.80 3.58 16.08
N LEU A 19 -6.67 2.63 16.45
CA LEU A 19 -8.08 2.86 16.70
C LEU A 19 -8.31 3.08 18.19
N SER A 20 -9.09 4.08 18.58
CA SER A 20 -9.53 4.21 19.97
C SER A 20 -10.50 3.10 20.36
N ILE A 21 -10.75 2.91 21.67
CA ILE A 21 -11.73 1.93 22.17
C ILE A 21 -13.13 2.25 21.61
N GLU A 22 -13.48 3.53 21.52
CA GLU A 22 -14.78 4.01 21.04
C GLU A 22 -14.94 3.82 19.54
N ASP A 23 -13.91 4.13 18.77
CA ASP A 23 -13.91 3.93 17.32
C ASP A 23 -13.98 2.45 16.97
N THR A 24 -13.24 1.62 17.71
CA THR A 24 -13.29 0.16 17.56
C THR A 24 -14.67 -0.40 17.87
N ALA A 25 -15.33 0.12 18.92
CA ALA A 25 -16.68 -0.28 19.31
C ALA A 25 -17.70 0.07 18.21
N LYS A 26 -17.62 1.29 17.67
CA LYS A 26 -18.47 1.73 16.54
C LYS A 26 -18.21 0.89 15.30
N LEU A 27 -16.94 0.68 14.93
CA LEU A 27 -16.53 -0.04 13.73
C LEU A 27 -16.97 -1.52 13.76
N CYS A 28 -16.86 -2.17 14.91
CA CYS A 28 -17.19 -3.58 15.06
C CYS A 28 -18.65 -3.83 15.49
N PHE A 29 -19.46 -2.78 15.62
CA PHE A 29 -20.84 -2.85 16.13
C PHE A 29 -20.92 -3.59 17.48
N LYS A 30 -19.98 -3.30 18.40
CA LYS A 30 -19.92 -3.90 19.75
C LYS A 30 -19.94 -2.82 20.83
N SER A 31 -20.19 -3.24 22.07
CA SER A 31 -20.12 -2.33 23.22
C SER A 31 -18.67 -2.02 23.60
N VAL A 32 -18.44 -0.81 24.13
CA VAL A 32 -17.15 -0.38 24.69
C VAL A 32 -16.63 -1.38 25.75
N ARG A 33 -17.54 -2.01 26.50
CA ARG A 33 -17.20 -3.05 27.49
C ARG A 33 -16.58 -4.28 26.82
N THR A 34 -17.11 -4.70 25.67
CA THR A 34 -16.60 -5.83 24.89
C THR A 34 -15.18 -5.53 24.36
N VAL A 35 -14.96 -4.31 23.88
CA VAL A 35 -13.62 -3.89 23.40
C VAL A 35 -12.61 -3.82 24.56
N LYS A 36 -13.01 -3.30 25.72
CA LYS A 36 -12.18 -3.33 26.93
C LYS A 36 -11.85 -4.74 27.41
N GLN A 37 -12.75 -5.70 27.17
CA GLN A 37 -12.54 -7.12 27.44
C GLN A 37 -11.52 -7.72 26.47
N TRP A 38 -11.60 -7.40 25.18
CA TRP A 38 -10.58 -7.78 24.21
C TRP A 38 -9.19 -7.27 24.58
N ASP A 39 -9.08 -6.01 24.99
CA ASP A 39 -7.83 -5.42 25.47
C ASP A 39 -7.31 -6.06 26.77
N ARG A 40 -8.15 -6.79 27.52
CA ARG A 40 -7.73 -7.60 28.68
C ARG A 40 -7.31 -9.01 28.32
N GLY A 41 -7.42 -9.40 27.04
CA GLY A 41 -6.95 -10.69 26.54
C GLY A 41 -8.05 -11.58 25.94
N ASP A 42 -9.32 -11.18 26.01
CA ASP A 42 -10.40 -11.95 25.38
C ASP A 42 -10.23 -12.00 23.86
N THR A 43 -10.59 -13.14 23.25
CA THR A 43 -10.42 -13.34 21.80
C THR A 43 -11.27 -12.36 21.00
N ILE A 44 -10.62 -11.56 20.13
CA ILE A 44 -11.30 -10.73 19.14
C ILE A 44 -11.85 -11.65 18.02
N PRO A 45 -13.15 -11.57 17.67
CA PRO A 45 -13.71 -12.28 16.52
C PRO A 45 -12.94 -11.98 15.23
N ARG A 46 -12.77 -12.98 14.36
CA ARG A 46 -11.95 -12.84 13.13
C ARG A 46 -12.48 -11.76 12.21
N GLU A 47 -13.80 -11.62 12.15
CA GLU A 47 -14.53 -10.62 11.37
C GLU A 47 -14.22 -9.21 11.89
N CYS A 48 -14.24 -9.01 13.21
CA CYS A 48 -13.89 -7.74 13.83
C CYS A 48 -12.42 -7.40 13.59
N LYS A 49 -11.51 -8.38 13.71
CA LYS A 49 -10.09 -8.17 13.44
C LYS A 49 -9.82 -7.78 11.97
N ARG A 50 -10.58 -8.36 11.04
CA ARG A 50 -10.51 -8.02 9.61
C ARG A 50 -11.06 -6.63 9.33
N LEU A 51 -12.22 -6.29 9.89
CA LEU A 51 -12.80 -4.94 9.79
C LEU A 51 -11.86 -3.86 10.29
N MET A 52 -11.18 -4.08 11.42
CA MET A 52 -10.18 -3.15 11.95
C MET A 52 -9.01 -2.95 10.99
N ARG A 53 -8.54 -4.00 10.30
CA ARG A 53 -7.46 -3.87 9.29
C ARG A 53 -7.91 -3.16 8.01
N LEU A 54 -9.10 -3.48 7.52
CA LEU A 54 -9.68 -2.83 6.34
C LEU A 54 -9.90 -1.34 6.58
N ALA A 55 -10.51 -0.98 7.71
CA ALA A 55 -10.80 0.41 8.04
C ALA A 55 -9.55 1.27 8.25
N THR A 56 -8.43 0.64 8.63
CA THR A 56 -7.14 1.31 8.85
C THR A 56 -6.25 1.31 7.60
N GLY A 57 -6.77 0.82 6.46
CA GLY A 57 -6.04 0.74 5.20
C GLY A 57 -4.95 -0.34 5.17
N ARG A 58 -4.81 -1.15 6.23
CA ARG A 58 -3.80 -2.21 6.31
C ARG A 58 -4.10 -3.41 5.41
N GLU A 59 -5.34 -3.59 5.00
CA GLU A 59 -5.75 -4.58 4.01
C GLU A 59 -6.47 -3.83 2.89
N LEU A 60 -5.91 -3.81 1.67
CA LEU A 60 -6.46 -3.05 0.54
C LEU A 60 -7.58 -3.81 -0.18
N SER A 61 -7.44 -5.12 -0.30
CA SER A 61 -8.41 -5.98 -0.96
C SER A 61 -8.24 -7.43 -0.49
N SER A 62 -9.32 -8.20 -0.58
CA SER A 62 -9.36 -9.63 -0.28
C SER A 62 -8.87 -10.52 -1.44
N GLY A 63 -8.61 -9.94 -2.61
CA GLY A 63 -8.12 -10.67 -3.78
C GLY A 63 -6.65 -11.07 -3.64
N LYS A 64 -6.28 -12.26 -4.14
CA LYS A 64 -4.91 -12.80 -4.06
C LYS A 64 -3.84 -11.86 -4.67
N SER A 65 -4.21 -11.05 -5.67
CA SER A 65 -3.28 -10.09 -6.30
C SER A 65 -2.85 -8.95 -5.37
N TRP A 66 -3.61 -8.69 -4.32
CA TRP A 66 -3.34 -7.66 -3.31
C TRP A 66 -2.74 -8.24 -2.03
N GLU A 67 -2.44 -9.54 -2.00
CA GLU A 67 -1.79 -10.17 -0.86
C GLU A 67 -0.41 -9.56 -0.61
N GLY A 68 -0.17 -9.13 0.63
CA GLY A 68 1.06 -8.45 1.03
C GLY A 68 1.10 -6.94 0.74
N PHE A 69 0.08 -6.37 0.08
CA PHE A 69 -0.05 -4.92 -0.06
C PHE A 69 -0.81 -4.32 1.13
N GLN A 70 -0.27 -3.25 1.71
CA GLN A 70 -0.89 -2.55 2.83
C GLN A 70 -0.62 -1.04 2.78
N MET A 71 -1.56 -0.21 3.26
CA MET A 71 -1.26 1.20 3.49
C MET A 71 -0.51 1.36 4.80
N LYS A 72 0.60 2.09 4.76
CA LYS A 72 1.38 2.48 5.93
C LYS A 72 1.49 4.01 5.94
N HIS A 73 0.69 4.64 6.79
CA HIS A 73 0.52 6.09 6.82
C HIS A 73 0.09 6.64 5.45
N ASP A 74 0.92 7.46 4.81
CA ASP A 74 0.71 8.12 3.53
C ASP A 74 1.31 7.34 2.34
N LYS A 75 1.80 6.12 2.56
CA LYS A 75 2.48 5.30 1.54
C LYS A 75 1.85 3.93 1.37
N LEU A 76 1.96 3.39 0.16
CA LEU A 76 1.59 2.03 -0.18
C LEU A 76 2.80 1.11 0.05
N GLU A 77 2.71 0.17 0.98
CA GLU A 77 3.69 -0.88 1.16
C GLU A 77 3.43 -2.05 0.21
N LEU A 78 4.45 -2.42 -0.54
CA LEU A 78 4.48 -3.56 -1.43
C LEU A 78 4.80 -4.86 -0.66
N PRO A 79 4.54 -6.05 -1.23
CA PRO A 79 4.84 -7.33 -0.58
C PRO A 79 6.32 -7.55 -0.21
N ASN A 80 7.23 -6.81 -0.84
CA ASN A 80 8.66 -6.82 -0.53
C ASN A 80 9.06 -5.82 0.58
N GLY A 81 8.10 -5.16 1.21
CA GLY A 81 8.31 -4.16 2.27
C GLY A 81 8.69 -2.76 1.77
N ARG A 82 8.77 -2.54 0.44
CA ARG A 82 9.06 -1.22 -0.12
C ARG A 82 7.83 -0.33 0.00
N LEU A 83 8.04 0.93 0.39
CA LEU A 83 7.01 1.95 0.45
C LEU A 83 7.00 2.79 -0.82
N LEU A 84 5.84 2.95 -1.45
CA LEU A 84 5.60 3.82 -2.60
C LEU A 84 4.77 5.03 -2.19
N THR A 85 5.20 6.19 -2.63
CA THR A 85 4.43 7.42 -2.57
C THR A 85 3.34 7.45 -3.65
N ALA A 86 2.34 8.31 -3.47
CA ALA A 86 1.31 8.54 -4.48
C ALA A 86 1.91 8.95 -5.85
N GLN A 87 2.99 9.76 -5.85
CA GLN A 87 3.66 10.16 -7.09
C GLN A 87 4.38 9.00 -7.79
N GLU A 88 5.02 8.10 -7.05
CA GLU A 88 5.64 6.90 -7.63
C GLU A 88 4.59 5.96 -8.24
N ILE A 89 3.42 5.84 -7.62
CA ILE A 89 2.30 5.06 -8.16
C ILE A 89 1.80 5.69 -9.46
N LEU A 90 1.59 7.01 -9.47
CA LEU A 90 1.18 7.75 -10.68
C LEU A 90 2.21 7.63 -11.79
N LEU A 91 3.50 7.73 -11.48
CA LEU A 91 4.57 7.55 -12.45
C LEU A 91 4.58 6.11 -13.00
N GLY A 92 4.41 5.11 -12.14
CA GLY A 92 4.32 3.72 -12.57
C GLY A 92 3.13 3.46 -13.50
N ALA A 93 1.96 4.03 -13.18
CA ALA A 93 0.78 3.97 -14.04
C ALA A 93 1.03 4.65 -15.38
N ALA A 94 1.57 5.88 -15.36
CA ALA A 94 1.93 6.61 -16.57
C ALA A 94 2.92 5.83 -17.43
N LEU A 95 3.98 5.24 -16.85
CA LEU A 95 4.96 4.43 -17.59
C LEU A 95 4.35 3.15 -18.18
N ALA A 96 3.41 2.52 -17.47
CA ALA A 96 2.68 1.37 -17.99
C ALA A 96 1.76 1.76 -19.16
N GLU A 97 1.13 2.94 -19.09
CA GLU A 97 0.34 3.52 -20.18
C GLU A 97 1.22 3.99 -21.36
N ILE A 98 2.43 4.45 -21.09
CA ILE A 98 3.44 4.93 -22.06
C ILE A 98 4.04 3.80 -22.92
N GLN A 99 3.60 2.55 -22.76
CA GLN A 99 3.66 1.56 -23.85
C GLN A 99 2.88 1.96 -25.13
N SER A 100 2.48 3.22 -25.25
CA SER A 100 2.11 3.93 -26.47
C SER A 100 3.12 3.67 -27.60
N GLU A 101 2.62 3.01 -28.65
CA GLU A 101 3.27 2.78 -29.95
C GLU A 101 4.01 4.03 -30.49
N LEU A 102 3.54 5.22 -30.14
CA LEU A 102 4.14 6.50 -30.49
C LEU A 102 5.58 6.66 -29.99
N GLU A 103 5.89 6.23 -28.76
CA GLU A 103 7.26 6.31 -28.24
C GLU A 103 8.19 5.32 -28.94
N LEU A 104 7.72 4.09 -29.21
CA LEU A 104 8.49 3.11 -30.00
C LEU A 104 8.77 3.63 -31.41
N MET A 105 7.76 4.21 -32.07
CA MET A 105 7.92 4.82 -33.39
C MET A 105 8.89 6.00 -33.37
N THR A 106 8.80 6.85 -32.35
CA THR A 106 9.66 8.04 -32.22
C THR A 106 11.10 7.64 -31.96
N THR A 107 11.34 6.69 -31.05
CA THR A 107 12.68 6.19 -30.73
C THR A 107 13.30 5.47 -31.92
N SER A 108 12.52 4.69 -32.68
CA SER A 108 12.97 4.05 -33.92
C SER A 108 13.40 5.08 -34.97
N LYS A 109 12.60 6.14 -35.19
CA LYS A 109 12.94 7.22 -36.12
C LYS A 109 14.20 7.98 -35.68
N LEU A 110 14.33 8.31 -34.39
CA LEU A 110 15.53 8.96 -33.84
C LEU A 110 16.79 8.12 -34.07
N LEU A 111 16.73 6.81 -33.82
CA LEU A 111 17.84 5.89 -34.11
C LEU A 111 18.18 5.84 -35.60
N GLN A 112 17.17 5.85 -36.48
CA GLN A 112 17.37 5.87 -37.92
C GLN A 112 18.09 7.15 -38.36
N PHE A 113 17.63 8.32 -37.89
CA PHE A 113 18.28 9.60 -38.17
C PHE A 113 19.71 9.66 -37.64
N ALA A 114 19.94 9.22 -36.40
CA ALA A 114 21.27 9.17 -35.80
C ALA A 114 22.25 8.32 -36.65
N ARG A 115 21.80 7.16 -37.15
CA ARG A 115 22.63 6.29 -38.02
C ARG A 115 22.97 6.95 -39.36
N VAL A 116 22.01 7.66 -39.97
CA VAL A 116 22.25 8.38 -41.22
C VAL A 116 23.23 9.53 -41.00
N LEU A 117 23.04 10.32 -39.95
CA LEU A 117 23.94 11.41 -39.57
C LEU A 117 25.35 10.90 -39.30
N ALA A 118 25.49 9.78 -38.58
CA ALA A 118 26.79 9.15 -38.33
C ALA A 118 27.48 8.72 -39.64
N LYS A 119 26.75 8.15 -40.59
CA LYS A 119 27.29 7.78 -41.92
C LYS A 119 27.73 8.99 -42.73
N ILE A 120 26.96 10.08 -42.69
CA ILE A 120 27.31 11.33 -43.36
C ILE A 120 28.58 11.92 -42.73
N TYR A 121 28.64 11.96 -41.40
CA TYR A 121 29.79 12.47 -40.66
C TYR A 121 31.05 11.65 -40.91
N GLN A 122 30.95 10.33 -41.05
CA GLN A 122 32.07 9.45 -41.37
C GLN A 122 32.53 9.55 -42.83
N LYS A 123 31.65 9.88 -43.77
CA LYS A 123 32.01 10.09 -45.19
C LYS A 123 32.65 11.45 -45.48
N GLY A 124 32.47 12.43 -44.58
CA GLY A 124 33.07 13.75 -44.68
C GLY A 124 34.46 13.89 -44.06
N LYS A 125 35.02 12.80 -43.53
CA LYS A 125 36.42 12.64 -43.11
C LYS A 125 37.18 11.86 -44.16
#